data_AF-A0A8J2LP32-F1
#
_entry.id   AF-A0A8J2LP32-F1
#
_cell.length_a   1.000
_cell.length_b   1.000
_cell.length_c   1.000
_cell.angle_alpha   90.00
_cell.angle_beta   90.00
_cell.angle_gamma   90.00
#
_symmetry.space_group_name_H-M   'P 1'
#
loop_
_entity.id
_entity.type
_entity.pdbx_description
1 polymer ?
#
loop_
_entity_poly.entity_id
_entity_poly.type
_entity_poly.pdbx_seq_one_letter_code
_entity_poly.pdbx_strand_id
1 'polypeptide(L)' 'MFRCLLLLVTGFPIVSCLAGGLIGITQSSGARGTLTCNGRPAANVLVKLYDDDR' A
#
# COMPACT_ATOMS: atom_id res chain seq x y z
N MET A 1 -30.28 -18.83 -20.45
CA MET A 1 -30.15 -17.39 -20.16
C MET A 1 -29.53 -17.15 -18.78
N PHE A 2 -30.09 -17.69 -17.69
CA PHE A 2 -29.54 -17.54 -16.33
C PHE A 2 -28.09 -18.03 -16.13
N ARG A 3 -27.67 -19.09 -16.85
CA ARG A 3 -26.31 -19.63 -16.70
C ARG A 3 -25.22 -18.71 -17.28
N CYS A 4 -25.51 -18.00 -18.38
CA CYS A 4 -24.60 -16.98 -18.90
C CYS A 4 -24.56 -15.74 -18.00
N LEU A 5 -25.70 -15.35 -17.43
CA LEU A 5 -25.77 -14.25 -16.48
C LEU A 5 -24.95 -14.55 -15.23
N LEU A 6 -25.03 -15.78 -14.71
CA LEU A 6 -24.24 -16.23 -13.57
C LEU A 6 -22.73 -16.20 -13.88
N LEU A 7 -22.32 -16.64 -15.07
CA LEU A 7 -20.91 -16.60 -15.51
C LEU A 7 -20.38 -15.17 -15.69
N LEU A 8 -21.21 -14.24 -16.16
CA LEU A 8 -20.82 -12.83 -16.30
C LEU A 8 -20.68 -12.15 -14.93
N VAL A 9 -21.62 -12.40 -14.01
CA VAL A 9 -21.61 -11.79 -12.67
C VAL A 9 -20.46 -12.31 -11.81
N THR A 10 -20.08 -13.58 -11.94
CA THR A 10 -18.94 -14.13 -11.18
C THR A 10 -17.59 -13.93 -11.88
N GLY A 11 -17.55 -13.97 -13.22
CA GLY A 11 -16.29 -13.85 -13.98
C GLY A 11 -15.77 -12.41 -14.11
N PHE A 12 -16.67 -11.44 -14.31
CA PHE A 12 -16.30 -10.02 -14.50
C PHE A 12 -15.54 -9.38 -13.32
N PRO A 13 -15.93 -9.58 -12.04
CA PRO A 13 -15.17 -9.01 -10.92
C PRO A 13 -13.79 -9.64 -10.76
N ILE A 14 -13.63 -10.93 -11.07
CA ILE A 14 -12.34 -11.64 -10.98
C ILE A 14 -11.32 -11.03 -11.96
N VAL A 15 -11.73 -10.77 -13.20
CA VAL A 15 -10.88 -10.11 -14.21
C VAL A 15 -10.53 -8.67 -13.80
N SER A 16 -11.47 -7.95 -13.22
CA SER A 16 -11.29 -6.55 -12.79
C SER A 16 -10.31 -6.42 -11.62
N CYS A 17 -10.36 -7.35 -10.65
CA CYS A 17 -9.44 -7.39 -9.51
C CYS A 17 -7.99 -7.72 -9.94
N LEU A 18 -7.83 -8.61 -10.92
CA LEU A 18 -6.50 -8.94 -11.47
C LEU A 18 -5.91 -7.77 -12.27
N ALA A 19 -6.72 -7.08 -13.08
CA ALA A 19 -6.23 -5.90 -13.81
C ALA A 19 -5.91 -4.70 -12.90
N GLY A 20 -6.74 -4.46 -11.87
CA GLY A 20 -6.57 -3.32 -10.96
C GLY A 20 -5.55 -3.55 -9.82
N GLY A 21 -5.27 -4.80 -9.45
CA GLY A 21 -4.30 -5.14 -8.40
C GLY A 21 -2.85 -5.26 -8.89
N LEU A 22 -2.63 -5.50 -10.19
CA LEU A 22 -1.29 -5.67 -10.78
C LEU A 22 -0.68 -4.39 -11.38
N ILE A 23 -1.47 -3.32 -11.56
CA ILE A 23 -1.00 -2.07 -12.19
C ILE A 23 -1.06 -0.93 -11.16
N GLY A 24 0.10 -0.64 -10.57
CA GLY A 24 0.51 0.70 -10.12
C GLY A 24 -0.51 1.57 -9.39
N ILE A 25 -1.18 1.05 -8.36
CA ILE A 25 -1.86 1.94 -7.41
C ILE A 25 -0.81 2.79 -6.69
N THR A 26 -1.14 4.06 -6.41
CA THR A 26 -0.30 4.90 -5.55
C THR A 26 -0.15 4.23 -4.19
N GLN A 27 1.05 3.74 -3.89
CA GLN A 27 1.38 3.14 -2.60
C GLN A 27 1.94 4.22 -1.68
N SER A 28 1.62 4.12 -0.38
CA SER A 28 2.15 5.01 0.66
C SER A 28 2.89 4.21 1.72
N SER A 29 4.05 4.69 2.14
CA SER A 29 4.85 4.11 3.22
C SER A 29 4.93 5.07 4.42
N GLY A 30 5.15 4.52 5.61
CA GLY A 30 5.27 5.30 6.84
C GLY A 30 6.08 4.56 7.90
N ALA A 31 6.78 5.32 8.74
CA ALA A 31 7.62 4.79 9.82
C ALA A 31 7.27 5.47 11.15
N ARG A 32 7.33 4.71 12.25
CA ARG A 32 7.09 5.19 13.62
C ARG A 32 8.10 4.61 14.59
N GLY A 33 8.61 5.42 15.51
CA GLY A 33 9.55 4.99 16.53
C GLY A 33 9.90 6.10 17.52
N THR A 34 10.81 5.78 18.45
CA THR A 34 11.38 6.75 19.40
C THR A 34 12.88 6.88 19.13
N LEU A 35 13.34 8.09 18.85
CA LEU A 35 14.77 8.38 18.73
C LEU A 35 15.37 8.55 20.13
N THR A 36 16.52 7.92 20.36
CA THR A 36 17.23 8.04 21.63
C THR A 36 18.65 8.57 21.42
N CYS A 37 19.17 9.29 22.40
CA CYS A 37 20.56 9.72 22.49
C CYS A 37 21.08 9.30 23.87
N ASN A 38 22.06 8.40 23.90
CA ASN A 38 22.63 7.86 25.15
C ASN A 38 21.56 7.29 26.11
N GLY A 39 20.60 6.53 25.57
CA GLY A 39 19.53 5.90 26.34
C GLY A 39 18.41 6.83 26.81
N ARG A 40 18.42 8.11 26.41
CA ARG A 40 17.35 9.09 26.72
C ARG A 40 16.60 9.49 25.45
N PRO A 41 15.27 9.72 25.51
CA PRO A 41 14.52 10.20 24.34
C PRO A 41 15.07 11.53 23.81
N ALA A 42 15.34 11.59 22.52
CA ALA A 42 15.79 12.81 21.87
C ALA A 42 14.59 13.71 21.53
N ALA A 43 14.59 14.94 22.02
CA ALA A 43 13.55 15.93 21.77
C ALA A 43 13.94 16.87 20.60
N ASN A 44 12.93 17.43 19.92
CA ASN A 44 13.10 18.43 18.86
C ASN A 44 14.01 17.99 17.70
N VAL A 45 14.00 16.70 17.37
CA VAL A 45 14.77 16.16 16.24
C VAL A 45 14.01 16.39 14.93
N LEU A 46 14.68 17.00 13.95
CA LEU A 46 14.16 17.07 12.58
C LEU A 46 14.27 15.69 11.92
N VAL A 47 13.14 15.12 11.52
CA VAL A 47 13.08 13.82 10.84
C VAL A 47 12.53 14.02 9.43
N LYS A 48 13.20 13.45 8.44
CA LYS A 48 12.75 13.42 7.04
C LYS A 48 12.68 11.97 6.57
N LEU A 49 11.49 11.54 6.16
CA LEU A 49 11.32 10.31 5.40
C LEU A 49 11.62 10.64 3.94
N TYR A 50 12.61 9.98 3.36
CA TYR A 50 12.96 10.10 1.96
C TYR A 50 13.03 8.69 1.35
N ASP A 51 12.60 8.60 0.10
CA ASP A 51 12.78 7.41 -0.72
C ASP A 51 14.13 7.54 -1.45
N ASP A 52 14.93 6.48 -1.43
CA ASP A 52 16.25 6.46 -2.07
C ASP A 52 16.33 5.24 -3.00
N ASP A 53 16.02 5.46 -4.27
CA ASP A 53 15.96 4.45 -5.34
C ASP A 53 17.33 4.16 -5.98
N ARG A 54 18.44 4.61 -5.38
CA ARG A 54 19.77 4.56 -5.98
C ARG A 54 20.39 3.17 -6.04
#